data_AF-A0A3G2TEJ7-F1
#
_entry.id   AF-A0A3G2TEJ7-F1
#
_cell.length_a   1.000
_cell.length_b   1.000
_cell.length_c   1.000
_cell.angle_alpha   90.00
_cell.angle_beta   90.00
_cell.angle_gamma   90.00
#
_symmetry.space_group_name_H-M   'P 1'
#
loop_
_entity.id
_entity.type
_entity.pdbx_description
1 polymer ?
#
loop_
_entity_poly.entity_id
_entity_poly.type
_entity_poly.pdbx_seq_one_letter_code
_entity_poly.pdbx_strand_id
1 'polypeptide(L)'
;MKHLYLLGTVFALSLAHAQTGNFYKNPKLVSNLPYETTAKADVIFQQFPIYSDNIISTADQGNNLVIAADDFQLSERTKIDKFIFFVEQYDGNLTNLFLGSRLYIFEDNNGFPSATPSNAGNAVAVINIVNNPAASSISTTGSPTVFEITVNISTALGSDLFLEADKRYWVAFAPRVNFSTPIGTDLDEVSYWINGNGQYAVPVVIDEANLSGSGFTNWTTIESIWGEPFEGLAFRITGETALGTKDVYSNLKKVSVYPNPATNVINLKPNSKQTITKTQIFDMNGKLVLSTADSSINIEKLPKAVYLVKVFSGNELIETTKIIKR
;
A
#
# COMPACT_ATOMS: atom_id res chain seq x y z
N MET A 1 -44.54 62.60 3.44
CA MET A 1 -43.10 62.25 3.43
C MET A 1 -43.00 60.73 3.45
N LYS A 2 -42.37 60.15 2.42
CA LYS A 2 -42.13 58.70 2.28
C LYS A 2 -40.95 58.33 3.18
N HIS A 3 -41.08 57.30 4.00
CA HIS A 3 -39.91 56.66 4.64
C HIS A 3 -39.73 55.25 4.09
N LEU A 4 -38.50 55.04 3.67
CA LEU A 4 -37.96 53.97 2.83
C LEU A 4 -37.50 52.81 3.73
N TYR A 5 -37.80 51.58 3.31
CA TYR A 5 -37.30 50.35 3.92
C TYR A 5 -35.78 50.24 3.76
N LEU A 6 -35.08 49.71 4.77
CA LEU A 6 -33.80 49.05 4.58
C LEU A 6 -33.78 47.74 5.38
N LEU A 7 -34.16 46.65 4.72
CA LEU A 7 -33.84 45.29 5.17
C LEU A 7 -32.33 45.09 4.97
N GLY A 8 -31.57 45.06 6.06
CA GLY A 8 -30.18 44.63 6.05
C GLY A 8 -30.10 43.11 6.20
N THR A 9 -30.22 42.36 5.11
CA THR A 9 -29.79 40.96 5.07
C THR A 9 -28.28 40.91 5.12
N VAL A 10 -27.72 40.54 6.27
CA VAL A 10 -26.30 40.18 6.37
C VAL A 10 -26.14 38.82 5.72
N PHE A 11 -25.67 38.82 4.47
CA PHE A 11 -25.06 37.65 3.84
C PHE A 11 -23.74 37.37 4.57
N ALA A 12 -23.77 36.46 5.53
CA ALA A 12 -22.55 35.81 6.00
C ALA A 12 -22.09 34.84 4.93
N LEU A 13 -21.25 35.30 4.00
CA LEU A 13 -20.49 34.42 3.12
C LEU A 13 -19.56 33.56 3.98
N SER A 14 -19.82 32.26 4.01
CA SER A 14 -19.04 31.25 4.72
C SER A 14 -17.64 31.11 4.10
N LEU A 15 -16.63 31.68 4.76
CA LEU A 15 -15.20 31.45 4.48
C LEU A 15 -14.69 30.09 5.01
N ALA A 16 -15.56 29.24 5.55
CA ALA A 16 -15.17 27.98 6.19
C ALA A 16 -14.51 26.96 5.25
N HIS A 17 -14.82 26.99 3.94
CA HIS A 17 -14.31 26.00 2.98
C HIS A 17 -12.83 26.20 2.59
N ALA A 18 -12.21 27.35 2.88
CA ALA A 18 -10.83 27.63 2.47
C ALA A 18 -9.78 27.19 3.50
N GLN A 19 -10.16 27.06 4.79
CA GLN A 19 -9.23 26.60 5.85
C GLN A 19 -9.23 25.08 5.99
N THR A 20 -10.35 24.41 5.74
CA THR A 20 -10.48 22.94 5.85
C THR A 20 -9.59 22.19 4.86
N GLY A 21 -9.44 22.70 3.63
CA GLY A 21 -8.56 22.09 2.61
C GLY A 21 -7.09 22.07 2.99
N ASN A 22 -6.59 23.09 3.70
CA ASN A 22 -5.18 23.17 4.12
C ASN A 22 -4.84 22.23 5.27
N PHE A 23 -5.82 21.78 6.06
CA PHE A 23 -5.57 20.84 7.16
C PHE A 23 -5.20 19.45 6.64
N TYR A 24 -5.89 19.02 5.57
CA TYR A 24 -5.75 17.69 5.00
C TYR A 24 -4.72 17.61 3.89
N LYS A 25 -4.40 18.73 3.24
CA LYS A 25 -3.43 18.80 2.15
C LYS A 25 -2.27 19.72 2.52
N ASN A 26 -1.04 19.29 2.25
CA ASN A 26 0.12 20.17 2.32
C ASN A 26 0.28 21.02 1.03
N PRO A 27 0.51 22.34 1.13
CA PRO A 27 0.88 23.20 -0.01
C PRO A 27 2.37 23.17 -0.44
N LYS A 28 3.29 22.47 0.25
CA LYS A 28 4.75 22.49 0.01
C LYS A 28 5.35 21.09 -0.20
N LEU A 29 5.00 20.43 -1.30
CA LEU A 29 5.40 19.05 -1.58
C LEU A 29 6.84 18.91 -2.07
N VAL A 30 7.51 17.81 -1.69
CA VAL A 30 8.86 17.46 -2.15
C VAL A 30 8.79 16.57 -3.39
N SER A 31 9.08 17.12 -4.57
CA SER A 31 8.80 16.45 -5.86
C SER A 31 9.91 15.53 -6.41
N ASN A 32 11.01 15.26 -5.71
CA ASN A 32 12.21 14.66 -6.33
C ASN A 32 12.97 13.61 -5.49
N LEU A 33 12.28 12.72 -4.78
CA LEU A 33 12.94 11.57 -4.16
C LEU A 33 13.21 10.47 -5.19
N PRO A 34 14.43 9.92 -5.28
CA PRO A 34 14.72 8.80 -6.17
C PRO A 34 13.91 7.57 -5.76
N TYR A 35 13.21 7.01 -6.74
CA TYR A 35 12.33 5.86 -6.59
C TYR A 35 13.14 4.56 -6.52
N GLU A 36 13.01 3.79 -5.44
CA GLU A 36 13.51 2.40 -5.42
C GLU A 36 12.55 1.49 -6.21
N THR A 37 12.96 1.10 -7.42
CA THR A 37 12.16 0.29 -8.35
C THR A 37 12.14 -1.22 -8.04
N THR A 38 12.93 -1.70 -7.08
CA THR A 38 13.16 -3.14 -6.92
C THR A 38 12.42 -3.67 -5.69
N ALA A 39 11.37 -4.45 -5.93
CA ALA A 39 10.69 -5.20 -4.87
C ALA A 39 11.65 -6.23 -4.25
N LYS A 40 11.79 -6.19 -2.92
CA LYS A 40 12.55 -7.21 -2.16
C LYS A 40 11.81 -8.56 -2.22
N ALA A 41 12.56 -9.66 -2.04
CA ALA A 41 12.08 -11.03 -2.27
C ALA A 41 10.81 -11.43 -1.50
N ASP A 42 10.43 -10.72 -0.43
CA ASP A 42 9.31 -11.06 0.46
C ASP A 42 8.15 -10.05 0.37
N VAL A 43 8.20 -9.13 -0.60
CA VAL A 43 7.10 -8.18 -0.85
C VAL A 43 5.95 -8.89 -1.54
N ILE A 44 4.80 -8.92 -0.87
CA ILE A 44 3.57 -9.51 -1.38
C ILE A 44 2.61 -8.46 -1.92
N PHE A 45 2.69 -7.20 -1.48
CA PHE A 45 1.86 -6.12 -1.99
C PHE A 45 2.63 -4.82 -1.91
N GLN A 46 2.43 -3.94 -2.88
CA GLN A 46 3.05 -2.62 -2.87
C GLN A 46 2.28 -1.59 -3.69
N GLN A 47 2.05 -0.44 -3.07
CA GLN A 47 1.76 0.82 -3.73
C GLN A 47 2.96 1.74 -3.53
N PHE A 48 3.59 2.12 -4.63
CA PHE A 48 4.79 2.92 -4.61
C PHE A 48 4.48 4.38 -4.33
N PRO A 49 5.34 5.09 -3.58
CA PRO A 49 5.20 6.52 -3.37
C PRO A 49 5.39 7.30 -4.67
N ILE A 50 4.49 8.24 -4.94
CA ILE A 50 4.55 9.18 -6.07
C ILE A 50 5.13 10.53 -5.62
N TYR A 51 5.05 10.85 -4.32
CA TYR A 51 5.54 12.10 -3.73
C TYR A 51 4.97 13.37 -4.39
N SER A 52 3.78 13.27 -4.99
CA SER A 52 3.09 14.43 -5.55
C SER A 52 2.11 15.05 -4.57
N ASP A 53 1.55 14.26 -3.65
CA ASP A 53 0.55 14.69 -2.68
C ASP A 53 0.64 13.84 -1.41
N ASN A 54 -0.08 14.23 -0.36
CA ASN A 54 -0.18 13.49 0.88
C ASN A 54 -1.45 13.89 1.65
N ILE A 55 -1.88 13.04 2.57
CA ILE A 55 -3.05 13.26 3.43
C ILE A 55 -2.62 13.15 4.89
N ILE A 56 -3.16 14.00 5.77
CA ILE A 56 -2.90 13.85 7.20
C ILE A 56 -3.30 12.46 7.69
N SER A 57 -2.40 11.83 8.45
CA SER A 57 -2.68 10.58 9.16
C SER A 57 -1.77 10.47 10.37
N THR A 58 -2.31 10.71 11.56
CA THR A 58 -1.53 10.95 12.76
C THR A 58 -2.32 10.72 14.06
N ALA A 59 -1.61 10.34 15.12
CA ALA A 59 -2.17 10.07 16.43
C ALA A 59 -1.33 10.71 17.53
N ASP A 60 -1.96 11.22 18.58
CA ASP A 60 -1.25 11.79 19.72
C ASP A 60 -0.92 10.73 20.79
N GLN A 61 -0.37 11.19 21.92
CA GLN A 61 -0.07 10.34 23.07
C GLN A 61 -1.31 9.78 23.79
N GLY A 62 -2.48 10.35 23.51
CA GLY A 62 -3.76 9.96 24.06
C GLY A 62 -4.57 9.13 23.05
N ASN A 63 -5.83 9.52 22.89
CA ASN A 63 -6.79 8.88 22.00
C ASN A 63 -7.14 9.74 20.79
N ASN A 64 -6.53 10.93 20.62
CA ASN A 64 -6.84 11.77 19.48
C ASN A 64 -6.18 11.20 18.24
N LEU A 65 -6.96 11.11 17.16
CA LEU A 65 -6.62 10.37 15.97
C LEU A 65 -7.29 11.03 14.77
N VAL A 66 -6.50 11.35 13.76
CA VAL A 66 -6.97 11.56 12.38
C VAL A 66 -6.27 10.50 11.56
N ILE A 67 -7.00 9.62 10.88
CA ILE A 67 -6.39 8.46 10.24
C ILE A 67 -6.91 8.29 8.82
N ALA A 68 -5.96 8.13 7.90
CA ALA A 68 -6.24 7.73 6.53
C ALA A 68 -6.20 6.21 6.39
N ALA A 69 -6.90 5.69 5.40
CA ALA A 69 -6.94 4.29 5.06
C ALA A 69 -6.96 4.09 3.55
N ASP A 70 -6.37 2.99 3.10
CA ASP A 70 -6.40 2.56 1.71
C ASP A 70 -6.63 1.05 1.63
N ASP A 71 -7.13 0.60 0.48
CA ASP A 71 -7.48 -0.79 0.26
C ASP A 71 -6.37 -1.58 -0.45
N PHE A 72 -6.39 -2.88 -0.21
CA PHE A 72 -5.53 -3.84 -0.87
C PHE A 72 -6.22 -5.20 -0.97
N GLN A 73 -5.75 -6.00 -1.91
CA GLN A 73 -6.17 -7.37 -2.10
C GLN A 73 -4.94 -8.23 -2.35
N LEU A 74 -4.91 -9.41 -1.72
CA LEU A 74 -3.85 -10.40 -1.87
C LEU A 74 -4.34 -11.53 -2.78
N SER A 75 -3.46 -12.06 -3.63
CA SER A 75 -3.79 -13.18 -4.53
C SER A 75 -3.74 -14.54 -3.84
N GLU A 76 -3.10 -14.62 -2.67
CA GLU A 76 -2.91 -15.86 -1.93
C GLU A 76 -3.18 -15.61 -0.44
N ARG A 77 -3.63 -16.67 0.26
CA ARG A 77 -3.74 -16.63 1.72
C ARG A 77 -2.34 -16.46 2.30
N THR A 78 -2.13 -15.40 3.05
CA THR A 78 -0.77 -14.98 3.42
C THR A 78 -0.66 -14.70 4.90
N LYS A 79 0.39 -15.23 5.54
CA LYS A 79 0.85 -14.81 6.85
C LYS A 79 1.52 -13.44 6.69
N ILE A 80 1.00 -12.42 7.34
CA ILE A 80 1.55 -11.07 7.22
C ILE A 80 2.70 -10.90 8.21
N ASP A 81 3.88 -10.54 7.69
CA ASP A 81 5.04 -10.24 8.53
C ASP A 81 5.08 -8.76 8.88
N LYS A 82 4.98 -7.88 7.87
CA LYS A 82 5.16 -6.44 8.07
C LYS A 82 4.25 -5.62 7.18
N PHE A 83 3.80 -4.49 7.72
CA PHE A 83 3.40 -3.34 6.92
C PHE A 83 4.50 -2.28 7.00
N ILE A 84 4.74 -1.60 5.88
CA ILE A 84 5.74 -0.55 5.73
C ILE A 84 5.04 0.64 5.08
N PHE A 85 5.08 1.79 5.74
CA PHE A 85 4.39 3.01 5.34
C PHE A 85 5.39 4.12 5.04
N PHE A 86 5.06 4.94 4.04
CA PHE A 86 5.84 6.12 3.69
C PHE A 86 5.08 7.36 4.18
N VAL A 87 5.68 8.06 5.14
CA VAL A 87 5.07 9.24 5.76
C VAL A 87 5.98 10.45 5.62
N GLU A 88 5.38 11.62 5.61
CA GLU A 88 6.06 12.91 5.65
C GLU A 88 5.72 13.66 6.95
N GLN A 89 6.69 14.39 7.47
CA GLN A 89 6.51 15.39 8.54
C GLN A 89 7.44 16.57 8.27
N TYR A 90 6.92 17.80 8.33
CA TYR A 90 7.64 18.98 7.85
C TYR A 90 8.72 19.49 8.79
N ASP A 91 8.52 19.33 10.10
CA ASP A 91 9.58 19.58 11.08
C ASP A 91 10.79 18.66 10.90
N GLY A 92 10.63 17.53 10.19
CA GLY A 92 11.71 16.58 9.90
C GLY A 92 12.30 15.93 11.17
N ASN A 93 11.61 16.02 12.30
CA ASN A 93 12.06 15.55 13.60
C ASN A 93 11.27 14.32 14.09
N LEU A 94 10.47 13.69 13.22
CA LEU A 94 9.52 12.63 13.56
C LEU A 94 10.19 11.46 14.29
N THR A 95 11.43 11.12 13.96
CA THR A 95 12.21 10.08 14.66
C THR A 95 12.37 10.37 16.16
N ASN A 96 12.42 11.63 16.58
CA ASN A 96 12.51 12.04 17.98
C ASN A 96 11.14 12.05 18.68
N LEU A 97 10.07 12.27 17.93
CA LEU A 97 8.70 12.36 18.45
C LEU A 97 7.93 11.05 18.36
N PHE A 98 8.45 10.06 17.63
CA PHE A 98 7.79 8.78 17.37
C PHE A 98 7.65 7.93 18.63
N LEU A 99 6.42 7.61 18.99
CA LEU A 99 6.05 6.78 20.14
C LEU A 99 5.53 5.40 19.74
N GLY A 100 5.36 5.11 18.45
CA GLY A 100 4.77 3.88 17.95
C GLY A 100 3.71 4.12 16.89
N SER A 101 2.69 3.27 16.80
CA SER A 101 1.74 3.30 15.69
C SER A 101 0.34 2.86 16.09
N ARG A 102 -0.64 3.43 15.40
CA ARG A 102 -2.02 2.95 15.30
C ARG A 102 -2.17 2.28 13.94
N LEU A 103 -2.58 1.01 13.92
CA LEU A 103 -2.87 0.30 12.70
C LEU A 103 -4.16 -0.51 12.88
N TYR A 104 -5.04 -0.43 11.90
CA TYR A 104 -6.26 -1.22 11.85
C TYR A 104 -6.35 -1.91 10.51
N ILE A 105 -6.86 -3.14 10.52
CA ILE A 105 -7.21 -3.86 9.30
C ILE A 105 -8.71 -4.15 9.37
N PHE A 106 -9.43 -3.74 8.35
CA PHE A 106 -10.87 -3.96 8.22
C PHE A 106 -11.16 -4.76 6.96
N GLU A 107 -12.24 -5.54 6.95
CA GLU A 107 -12.80 -6.03 5.68
C GLU A 107 -13.40 -4.85 4.89
N ASP A 108 -13.49 -4.99 3.57
CA ASP A 108 -14.25 -4.05 2.74
C ASP A 108 -15.76 -4.12 2.99
N ASN A 109 -16.41 -2.97 2.95
CA ASN A 109 -17.85 -2.81 2.97
C ASN A 109 -18.28 -1.81 1.89
N ASN A 110 -18.40 -2.31 0.65
CA ASN A 110 -18.82 -1.53 -0.52
C ASN A 110 -17.90 -0.34 -0.81
N GLY A 111 -16.58 -0.58 -0.81
CA GLY A 111 -15.59 0.46 -1.11
C GLY A 111 -15.27 1.38 0.06
N PHE A 112 -15.57 0.95 1.30
CA PHE A 112 -15.17 1.62 2.54
C PHE A 112 -14.73 0.59 3.58
N PRO A 113 -13.95 0.96 4.59
CA PRO A 113 -13.70 0.08 5.73
C PRO A 113 -15.00 -0.32 6.44
N SER A 114 -15.12 -1.60 6.80
CA SER A 114 -16.31 -2.17 7.47
C SER A 114 -16.59 -1.68 8.90
N ALA A 115 -15.62 -1.00 9.53
CA ALA A 115 -15.74 -0.42 10.85
C ALA A 115 -14.90 0.86 10.97
N THR A 116 -14.99 1.56 12.11
CA THR A 116 -14.18 2.74 12.41
C THR A 116 -13.21 2.46 13.57
N PRO A 117 -12.17 3.28 13.77
CA PRO A 117 -11.26 3.14 14.92
C PRO A 117 -11.98 3.12 16.28
N SER A 118 -12.97 4.00 16.50
CA SER A 118 -13.73 4.04 17.76
C SER A 118 -14.68 2.85 17.94
N ASN A 119 -15.06 2.17 16.86
CA ASN A 119 -15.93 0.99 16.87
C ASN A 119 -15.30 -0.20 16.14
N ALA A 120 -14.06 -0.55 16.53
CA ALA A 120 -13.27 -1.58 15.87
C ALA A 120 -13.66 -3.03 16.21
N GLY A 121 -14.86 -3.29 16.73
CA GLY A 121 -15.28 -4.61 17.22
C GLY A 121 -15.29 -5.72 16.15
N ASN A 122 -15.42 -5.34 14.88
CA ASN A 122 -15.37 -6.24 13.72
C ASN A 122 -14.09 -6.09 12.89
N ALA A 123 -13.07 -5.38 13.41
CA ALA A 123 -11.78 -5.27 12.74
C ALA A 123 -11.10 -6.65 12.65
N VAL A 124 -10.44 -6.90 11.53
CA VAL A 124 -9.58 -8.08 11.34
C VAL A 124 -8.36 -7.99 12.26
N ALA A 125 -7.81 -6.80 12.44
CA ALA A 125 -6.75 -6.54 13.39
C ALA A 125 -6.84 -5.11 13.96
N VAL A 126 -6.52 -4.98 15.24
CA VAL A 126 -6.36 -3.69 15.93
C VAL A 126 -4.99 -3.68 16.61
N ILE A 127 -4.11 -2.82 16.15
CA ILE A 127 -2.73 -2.70 16.61
C ILE A 127 -2.52 -1.32 17.19
N ASN A 128 -2.16 -1.29 18.48
CA ASN A 128 -1.85 -0.08 19.24
C ASN A 128 -0.47 -0.26 19.88
N ILE A 129 0.55 0.32 19.24
CA ILE A 129 1.94 0.18 19.66
C ILE A 129 2.35 1.45 20.41
N VAL A 130 2.95 1.25 21.59
CA VAL A 130 3.45 2.32 22.45
C VAL A 130 4.86 1.95 22.93
N ASN A 131 5.86 2.75 22.55
CA ASN A 131 7.26 2.62 22.96
C ASN A 131 7.83 1.20 22.81
N ASN A 132 7.49 0.51 21.72
CA ASN A 132 7.98 -0.84 21.42
C ASN A 132 8.68 -0.87 20.05
N PRO A 133 10.02 -0.64 20.02
CA PRO A 133 10.79 -0.58 18.77
C PRO A 133 10.88 -1.92 18.03
N ALA A 134 10.63 -3.05 18.71
CA ALA A 134 10.57 -4.36 18.06
C ALA A 134 9.24 -4.54 17.29
N ALA A 135 8.16 -3.93 17.77
CA ALA A 135 6.86 -3.97 17.10
C ALA A 135 6.72 -2.88 16.04
N SER A 136 7.27 -1.69 16.25
CA SER A 136 7.28 -0.63 15.25
C SER A 136 8.51 0.26 15.31
N SER A 137 9.10 0.52 14.15
CA SER A 137 10.33 1.29 13.99
C SER A 137 10.19 2.31 12.87
N ILE A 138 10.91 3.42 12.99
CA ILE A 138 10.95 4.51 12.02
C ILE A 138 12.39 4.74 11.54
N SER A 139 12.56 5.06 10.26
CA SER A 139 13.84 5.48 9.69
C SER A 139 13.65 6.63 8.70
N THR A 140 14.64 7.51 8.60
CA THR A 140 14.68 8.54 7.56
C THR A 140 14.93 7.92 6.20
N THR A 141 14.40 8.53 5.15
CA THR A 141 14.72 8.20 3.76
C THR A 141 15.81 9.12 3.22
N GLY A 142 15.95 9.22 1.89
CA GLY A 142 16.82 10.21 1.25
C GLY A 142 16.37 11.68 1.39
N SER A 143 15.23 11.94 2.04
CA SER A 143 14.72 13.29 2.35
C SER A 143 14.64 13.49 3.87
N PRO A 144 14.94 14.69 4.38
CA PRO A 144 14.85 15.01 5.80
C PRO A 144 13.42 15.01 6.35
N THR A 145 12.40 15.15 5.50
CA THR A 145 10.99 15.19 5.91
C THR A 145 10.27 13.87 5.70
N VAL A 146 10.88 12.90 5.01
CA VAL A 146 10.22 11.65 4.64
C VAL A 146 10.80 10.48 5.40
N PHE A 147 9.90 9.68 5.97
CA PHE A 147 10.20 8.57 6.85
C PHE A 147 9.53 7.30 6.35
N GLU A 148 10.23 6.18 6.56
CA GLU A 148 9.67 4.84 6.43
C GLU A 148 9.32 4.33 7.85
N ILE A 149 8.07 3.94 8.07
CA ILE A 149 7.62 3.32 9.32
C ILE A 149 7.28 1.87 9.04
N THR A 150 7.94 0.98 9.78
CA THR A 150 7.68 -0.47 9.74
C THR A 150 6.86 -0.88 10.95
N VAL A 151 5.86 -1.73 10.73
CA VAL A 151 5.07 -2.40 11.77
C VAL A 151 5.24 -3.91 11.61
N ASN A 152 5.87 -4.57 12.58
CA ASN A 152 6.04 -6.03 12.63
C ASN A 152 4.80 -6.67 13.25
N ILE A 153 4.02 -7.40 12.45
CA ILE A 153 2.65 -7.77 12.79
C ILE A 153 2.58 -8.82 13.90
N SER A 154 3.33 -9.92 13.80
CA SER A 154 3.32 -10.93 14.87
C SER A 154 3.87 -10.39 16.19
N THR A 155 4.86 -9.49 16.15
CA THR A 155 5.38 -8.83 17.36
C THR A 155 4.35 -7.87 17.97
N ALA A 156 3.59 -7.15 17.15
CA ALA A 156 2.59 -6.20 17.59
C ALA A 156 1.34 -6.87 18.16
N LEU A 157 0.90 -7.98 17.56
CA LEU A 157 -0.29 -8.73 17.98
C LEU A 157 0.02 -9.78 19.06
N GLY A 158 1.27 -10.24 19.17
CA GLY A 158 1.64 -11.41 19.97
C GLY A 158 1.23 -12.74 19.31
N SER A 159 0.77 -12.71 18.06
CA SER A 159 0.32 -13.87 17.28
C SER A 159 0.43 -13.59 15.78
N ASP A 160 0.52 -14.63 14.96
CA ASP A 160 0.49 -14.47 13.51
C ASP A 160 -0.89 -13.99 13.02
N LEU A 161 -0.86 -13.13 11.98
CA LEU A 161 -2.05 -12.71 11.25
C LEU A 161 -2.05 -13.36 9.87
N PHE A 162 -3.14 -14.02 9.51
CA PHE A 162 -3.37 -14.53 8.17
C PHE A 162 -4.48 -13.73 7.49
N LEU A 163 -4.23 -13.25 6.28
CA LEU A 163 -5.24 -12.64 5.42
C LEU A 163 -5.56 -13.59 4.27
N GLU A 164 -6.84 -13.74 3.97
CA GLU A 164 -7.33 -14.64 2.92
C GLU A 164 -7.12 -14.07 1.50
N ALA A 165 -6.93 -14.97 0.54
CA ALA A 165 -6.85 -14.63 -0.88
C ALA A 165 -8.16 -14.01 -1.39
N ASP A 166 -8.06 -13.17 -2.40
CA ASP A 166 -9.17 -12.60 -3.17
C ASP A 166 -10.22 -11.82 -2.35
N LYS A 167 -9.85 -11.45 -1.12
CA LYS A 167 -10.58 -10.53 -0.27
C LYS A 167 -9.92 -9.15 -0.32
N ARG A 168 -10.76 -8.12 -0.42
CA ARG A 168 -10.35 -6.73 -0.24
C ARG A 168 -10.36 -6.38 1.24
N TYR A 169 -9.25 -5.83 1.70
CA TYR A 169 -9.08 -5.31 3.04
C TYR A 169 -8.73 -3.83 2.96
N TRP A 170 -9.01 -3.11 4.05
CA TRP A 170 -8.57 -1.75 4.26
C TRP A 170 -7.52 -1.73 5.36
N VAL A 171 -6.40 -1.07 5.12
CA VAL A 171 -5.42 -0.74 6.16
C VAL A 171 -5.54 0.73 6.51
N ALA A 172 -5.88 1.01 7.76
CA ALA A 172 -5.83 2.35 8.32
C ALA A 172 -4.59 2.49 9.18
N PHE A 173 -3.77 3.52 8.96
CA PHE A 173 -2.49 3.66 9.66
C PHE A 173 -2.18 5.10 10.04
N ALA A 174 -1.75 5.32 11.29
CA ALA A 174 -1.26 6.60 11.77
C ALA A 174 -0.03 6.40 12.70
N PRO A 175 1.06 7.16 12.53
CA PRO A 175 2.13 7.24 13.52
C PRO A 175 1.61 7.84 14.82
N ARG A 176 2.09 7.32 15.95
CA ARG A 176 1.85 7.92 17.26
C ARG A 176 2.98 8.88 17.59
N VAL A 177 2.64 10.13 17.87
CA VAL A 177 3.60 11.22 17.98
C VAL A 177 3.45 11.94 19.32
N ASN A 178 4.58 12.33 19.91
CA ASN A 178 4.65 13.20 21.08
C ASN A 178 4.54 14.66 20.64
N PHE A 179 3.33 15.13 20.38
CA PHE A 179 3.12 16.52 19.97
C PHE A 179 3.33 17.53 21.09
N SER A 180 3.84 18.69 20.71
CA SER A 180 3.92 19.89 21.54
C SER A 180 2.58 20.62 21.63
N THR A 181 1.71 20.46 20.62
CA THR A 181 0.38 21.08 20.54
C THR A 181 -0.70 20.07 20.12
N PRO A 182 -2.00 20.34 20.38
CA PRO A 182 -3.07 19.45 19.91
C PRO A 182 -3.09 19.34 18.38
N ILE A 183 -3.43 18.15 17.86
CA ILE A 183 -3.74 17.93 16.44
C ILE A 183 -4.77 18.97 16.01
N GLY A 184 -4.50 19.70 14.92
CA GLY A 184 -5.28 20.89 14.57
C GLY A 184 -4.49 22.20 14.59
N THR A 185 -3.44 22.26 15.41
CA THR A 185 -2.78 23.52 15.77
C THR A 185 -1.52 23.80 14.95
N ASP A 186 -0.58 22.85 14.96
CA ASP A 186 0.65 22.93 14.17
C ASP A 186 0.65 21.85 13.09
N LEU A 187 0.55 22.29 11.83
CA LEU A 187 0.50 21.39 10.68
C LEU A 187 1.89 20.90 10.25
N ASP A 188 2.96 21.55 10.72
CA ASP A 188 4.32 21.12 10.39
C ASP A 188 4.78 19.95 11.30
N GLU A 189 4.18 19.83 12.50
CA GLU A 189 4.48 18.78 13.48
C GLU A 189 3.72 17.45 13.21
N VAL A 190 2.55 17.50 12.57
CA VAL A 190 1.74 16.31 12.28
C VAL A 190 2.32 15.46 11.15
N SER A 191 1.91 14.19 11.10
CA SER A 191 2.34 13.26 10.05
C SER A 191 1.32 13.16 8.92
N TYR A 192 1.83 13.02 7.70
CA TYR A 192 1.07 12.85 6.48
C TYR A 192 1.44 11.53 5.80
N TRP A 193 0.44 10.76 5.38
CA TRP A 193 0.65 9.56 4.56
C TRP A 193 0.80 9.98 3.09
N ILE A 194 1.95 9.64 2.51
CA ILE A 194 2.33 9.99 1.14
C ILE A 194 1.44 9.25 0.15
N ASN A 195 1.07 9.94 -0.93
CA ASN A 195 0.29 9.35 -2.01
C ASN A 195 1.04 8.25 -2.76
N GLY A 196 0.30 7.27 -3.25
CA GLY A 196 0.81 6.15 -4.00
C GLY A 196 0.05 5.89 -5.29
N ASN A 197 0.59 4.99 -6.12
CA ASN A 197 -0.05 4.53 -7.35
C ASN A 197 -1.18 3.53 -7.04
N GLY A 198 -2.28 4.02 -6.47
CA GLY A 198 -3.37 3.15 -6.06
C GLY A 198 -3.98 2.37 -7.21
N GLN A 199 -4.57 1.22 -6.86
CA GLN A 199 -5.03 0.23 -7.83
C GLN A 199 -6.53 -0.08 -7.70
N TYR A 200 -7.20 0.40 -6.64
CA TYR A 200 -8.51 -0.09 -6.24
C TYR A 200 -9.50 1.04 -5.89
N ALA A 201 -10.01 1.10 -4.66
CA ALA A 201 -10.93 2.15 -4.23
C ALA A 201 -10.19 3.48 -4.03
N VAL A 202 -10.94 4.57 -3.97
CA VAL A 202 -10.37 5.86 -3.57
C VAL A 202 -10.09 5.80 -2.06
N PRO A 203 -8.87 6.11 -1.61
CA PRO A 203 -8.54 6.12 -0.19
C PRO A 203 -9.41 7.11 0.58
N VAL A 204 -9.56 6.82 1.87
CA VAL A 204 -10.45 7.54 2.76
C VAL A 204 -9.70 8.09 3.96
N VAL A 205 -10.26 9.10 4.61
CA VAL A 205 -9.81 9.63 5.89
C VAL A 205 -10.98 9.78 6.84
N ILE A 206 -10.71 9.68 8.14
CA ILE A 206 -11.68 9.90 9.20
C ILE A 206 -11.06 10.72 10.34
N ASP A 207 -11.84 11.66 10.86
CA ASP A 207 -11.54 12.50 12.02
C ASP A 207 -12.75 12.43 12.99
N GLU A 208 -12.89 11.31 13.69
CA GLU A 208 -14.08 11.00 14.52
C GLU A 208 -14.32 12.05 15.63
N ALA A 209 -13.23 12.60 16.17
CA ALA A 209 -13.28 13.64 17.20
C ALA A 209 -13.40 15.06 16.63
N ASN A 210 -13.45 15.20 15.30
CA ASN A 210 -13.50 16.47 14.59
C ASN A 210 -12.40 17.45 15.03
N LEU A 211 -11.19 16.95 15.20
CA LEU A 211 -10.00 17.69 15.65
C LEU A 211 -9.66 18.84 14.68
N SER A 212 -9.93 18.64 13.39
CA SER A 212 -9.77 19.64 12.33
C SER A 212 -10.90 20.68 12.28
N GLY A 213 -12.04 20.42 12.92
CA GLY A 213 -13.26 21.22 12.77
C GLY A 213 -13.99 21.06 11.42
N SER A 214 -13.55 20.16 10.54
CA SER A 214 -14.05 20.04 9.15
C SER A 214 -15.30 19.15 8.99
N GLY A 215 -15.67 18.40 10.02
CA GLY A 215 -16.90 17.60 10.08
C GLY A 215 -16.81 16.20 9.46
N PHE A 216 -15.64 15.77 8.99
CA PHE A 216 -15.39 14.44 8.41
C PHE A 216 -15.29 13.33 9.48
N THR A 217 -16.35 13.19 10.27
CA THR A 217 -16.47 12.28 11.41
C THR A 217 -16.78 10.83 11.02
N ASN A 218 -16.92 10.56 9.72
CA ASN A 218 -17.07 9.23 9.12
C ASN A 218 -16.05 9.08 7.98
N TRP A 219 -15.77 7.85 7.55
CA TRP A 219 -14.92 7.60 6.39
C TRP A 219 -15.38 8.42 5.19
N THR A 220 -14.50 9.33 4.75
CA THR A 220 -14.75 10.28 3.68
C THR A 220 -13.65 10.10 2.63
N THR A 221 -14.00 10.02 1.36
CA THR A 221 -12.99 9.85 0.29
C THR A 221 -12.15 11.12 0.18
N ILE A 222 -10.83 10.95 0.03
CA ILE A 222 -9.90 12.08 -0.07
C ILE A 222 -10.25 12.96 -1.28
N GLU A 223 -10.63 12.34 -2.40
CA GLU A 223 -11.11 13.03 -3.60
C GLU A 223 -12.29 13.98 -3.29
N SER A 224 -13.24 13.57 -2.43
CA SER A 224 -14.39 14.43 -2.10
C SER A 224 -14.01 15.64 -1.25
N ILE A 225 -12.93 15.54 -0.47
CA ILE A 225 -12.43 16.63 0.38
C ILE A 225 -11.71 17.66 -0.49
N TRP A 226 -10.92 17.21 -1.46
CA TRP A 226 -10.08 18.09 -2.27
C TRP A 226 -10.72 18.54 -3.58
N GLY A 227 -11.74 17.83 -4.05
CA GLY A 227 -12.36 18.07 -5.36
C GLY A 227 -11.47 17.68 -6.54
N GLU A 228 -10.45 16.84 -6.31
CA GLU A 228 -9.50 16.37 -7.31
C GLU A 228 -9.14 14.89 -7.09
N PRO A 229 -8.78 14.14 -8.14
CA PRO A 229 -8.47 12.72 -8.00
C PRO A 229 -7.30 12.46 -7.06
N PHE A 230 -7.43 11.41 -6.25
CA PHE A 230 -6.37 10.91 -5.39
C PHE A 230 -6.34 9.39 -5.45
N GLU A 231 -5.33 8.85 -6.11
CA GLU A 231 -5.38 7.46 -6.61
C GLU A 231 -5.11 6.41 -5.54
N GLY A 232 -4.30 6.72 -4.51
CA GLY A 232 -3.97 5.78 -3.43
C GLY A 232 -2.94 6.33 -2.44
N LEU A 233 -2.61 5.52 -1.43
CA LEU A 233 -1.60 5.80 -0.40
C LEU A 233 -0.42 4.82 -0.51
N ALA A 234 0.78 5.31 -0.25
CA ALA A 234 1.99 4.51 -0.45
C ALA A 234 2.26 3.58 0.73
N PHE A 235 2.23 2.27 0.50
CA PHE A 235 2.63 1.28 1.50
C PHE A 235 3.04 -0.03 0.85
N ARG A 236 3.66 -0.88 1.66
CA ARG A 236 4.16 -2.19 1.27
C ARG A 236 3.80 -3.21 2.34
N ILE A 237 3.52 -4.43 1.89
CA ILE A 237 3.30 -5.57 2.77
C ILE A 237 4.35 -6.63 2.44
N THR A 238 4.95 -7.20 3.49
CA THR A 238 5.74 -8.43 3.39
C THR A 238 5.04 -9.57 4.10
N GLY A 239 5.20 -10.79 3.60
CA GLY A 239 4.61 -11.96 4.22
C GLY A 239 4.98 -13.27 3.54
N GLU A 240 4.51 -14.36 4.15
CA GLU A 240 4.73 -15.73 3.72
C GLU A 240 3.41 -16.34 3.27
N THR A 241 3.30 -16.72 1.99
CA THR A 241 2.07 -17.35 1.51
C THR A 241 1.92 -18.74 2.10
N ALA A 242 0.73 -19.04 2.63
CA ALA A 242 0.44 -20.32 3.26
C ALA A 242 0.27 -21.38 2.15
N LEU A 243 1.33 -22.14 1.87
CA LEU A 243 1.33 -23.35 1.03
C LEU A 243 1.11 -23.15 -0.50
N GLY A 244 1.33 -21.95 -1.05
CA GLY A 244 1.35 -21.71 -2.50
C GLY A 244 2.77 -21.58 -3.05
N THR A 245 3.13 -22.29 -4.12
CA THR A 245 4.34 -21.95 -4.87
C THR A 245 4.14 -20.55 -5.45
N LYS A 246 4.84 -19.52 -4.94
CA LYS A 246 4.83 -18.12 -5.44
C LYS A 246 4.37 -18.05 -6.91
N ASP A 247 3.08 -17.89 -7.15
CA ASP A 247 2.60 -17.62 -8.50
C ASP A 247 2.81 -16.13 -8.68
N VAL A 248 4.03 -15.80 -9.12
CA VAL A 248 4.43 -14.43 -9.42
C VAL A 248 3.44 -13.88 -10.46
N TYR A 249 2.66 -12.91 -10.00
CA TYR A 249 1.77 -12.00 -10.71
C TYR A 249 1.87 -12.09 -12.23
N SER A 250 0.76 -12.45 -12.91
CA SER A 250 0.67 -12.47 -14.38
C SER A 250 1.05 -11.14 -15.04
N ASN A 251 0.97 -10.04 -14.30
CA ASN A 251 1.27 -8.68 -14.76
C ASN A 251 2.73 -8.27 -14.53
N LEU A 252 3.53 -9.10 -13.82
CA LEU A 252 4.96 -8.88 -13.56
C LEU A 252 5.88 -9.85 -14.33
N LYS A 253 5.32 -10.81 -15.06
CA LYS A 253 6.12 -11.78 -15.82
C LYS A 253 6.99 -11.05 -16.83
N LYS A 254 8.31 -11.20 -16.73
CA LYS A 254 9.26 -10.67 -17.72
C LYS A 254 9.12 -11.43 -19.04
N VAL A 255 8.67 -12.69 -19.01
CA VAL A 255 8.45 -13.53 -20.19
C VAL A 255 7.10 -14.26 -20.10
N SER A 256 6.25 -14.04 -21.09
CA SER A 256 4.99 -14.77 -21.28
C SER A 256 5.25 -16.13 -21.95
N VAL A 257 4.61 -17.20 -21.47
CA VAL A 257 4.75 -18.56 -22.04
C VAL A 257 3.40 -19.10 -22.49
N TYR A 258 3.27 -19.41 -23.78
CA TYR A 258 2.00 -19.83 -24.38
C TYR A 258 2.15 -20.81 -25.57
N PRO A 259 1.15 -21.66 -25.83
CA PRO A 259 -0.03 -21.88 -24.98
C PRO A 259 0.38 -22.54 -23.66
N ASN A 260 -0.42 -22.34 -22.63
CA ASN A 260 -0.32 -23.10 -21.39
C ASN A 260 -1.76 -23.33 -20.90
N PRO A 261 -2.28 -24.57 -20.86
CA PRO A 261 -1.61 -25.83 -21.20
C PRO A 261 -1.17 -25.97 -22.67
N ALA A 262 -0.10 -26.73 -22.92
CA ALA A 262 0.47 -26.96 -24.25
C ALA A 262 0.44 -28.43 -24.68
N THR A 263 0.34 -28.68 -25.99
CA THR A 263 0.38 -30.03 -26.55
C THR A 263 1.74 -30.33 -27.19
N ASN A 264 2.22 -29.51 -28.13
CA ASN A 264 3.43 -29.86 -28.90
C ASN A 264 4.53 -28.81 -28.76
N VAL A 265 4.17 -27.54 -28.65
CA VAL A 265 5.12 -26.42 -28.65
C VAL A 265 4.67 -25.41 -27.60
N ILE A 266 5.65 -24.82 -26.90
CA ILE A 266 5.48 -23.59 -26.11
C ILE A 266 6.29 -22.48 -26.77
N ASN A 267 5.79 -21.26 -26.70
CA ASN A 267 6.43 -20.05 -27.19
C ASN A 267 6.68 -19.10 -26.02
N LEU A 268 7.84 -18.46 -26.06
CA LEU A 268 8.29 -17.47 -25.10
C LEU A 268 8.23 -16.08 -25.73
N LYS A 269 7.49 -15.16 -25.12
CA LYS A 269 7.43 -13.76 -25.52
C LYS A 269 7.93 -12.88 -24.39
N PRO A 270 9.13 -12.28 -24.51
CA PRO A 270 9.58 -11.25 -23.59
C PRO A 270 8.60 -10.06 -23.58
N ASN A 271 8.30 -9.56 -22.38
CA ASN A 271 7.47 -8.36 -22.19
C ASN A 271 8.32 -7.08 -22.10
N SER A 272 9.65 -7.19 -22.21
CA SER A 272 10.62 -6.10 -22.23
C SER A 272 11.62 -6.27 -23.38
N LYS A 273 12.58 -5.35 -23.54
CA LYS A 273 13.65 -5.41 -24.56
C LYS A 273 14.72 -6.49 -24.29
N GLN A 274 14.47 -7.44 -23.39
CA GLN A 274 15.41 -8.49 -23.03
C GLN A 274 15.48 -9.59 -24.11
N THR A 275 16.69 -10.03 -24.44
CA THR A 275 16.93 -11.14 -25.36
C THR A 275 17.01 -12.45 -24.59
N ILE A 276 16.20 -13.44 -24.97
CA ILE A 276 16.29 -14.80 -24.41
C ILE A 276 17.57 -15.43 -24.95
N THR A 277 18.45 -15.85 -24.05
CA THR A 277 19.70 -16.54 -24.40
C THR A 277 19.66 -18.02 -24.06
N LYS A 278 18.82 -18.42 -23.10
CA LYS A 278 18.70 -19.80 -22.66
C LYS A 278 17.35 -20.05 -22.00
N THR A 279 16.79 -21.21 -22.26
CA THR A 279 15.61 -21.77 -21.61
C THR A 279 15.91 -23.19 -21.17
N GLN A 280 15.52 -23.52 -19.94
CA GLN A 280 15.68 -24.85 -19.36
C GLN A 280 14.32 -25.35 -18.86
N ILE A 281 13.98 -26.59 -19.20
CA ILE A 281 12.75 -27.26 -18.74
C ILE A 281 13.14 -28.40 -17.81
N PHE A 282 12.53 -28.43 -16.63
CA PHE A 282 12.73 -29.43 -15.60
C PHE A 282 11.44 -30.19 -15.32
N ASP A 283 11.55 -31.49 -15.03
CA ASP A 283 10.43 -32.25 -14.46
C ASP A 283 10.21 -31.89 -12.97
N MET A 284 9.16 -32.44 -12.36
CA MET A 284 8.84 -32.17 -10.95
C MET A 284 9.81 -32.78 -9.94
N ASN A 285 10.71 -33.66 -10.37
CA ASN A 285 11.81 -34.17 -9.55
C ASN A 285 13.07 -33.30 -9.66
N GLY A 286 13.01 -32.18 -10.40
CA GLY A 286 14.14 -31.28 -10.62
C GLY A 286 15.13 -31.76 -11.68
N LYS A 287 14.82 -32.82 -12.44
CA LYS A 287 15.68 -33.30 -13.52
C LYS A 287 15.51 -32.40 -14.74
N LEU A 288 16.63 -31.90 -15.27
CA LEU A 288 16.66 -31.16 -16.54
C LEU A 288 16.27 -32.11 -17.69
N VAL A 289 15.17 -31.80 -18.37
CA VAL A 289 14.65 -32.61 -19.49
C VAL A 289 14.87 -31.96 -20.86
N LEU A 290 15.04 -30.64 -20.91
CA LEU A 290 15.30 -29.91 -22.16
C LEU A 290 16.08 -28.62 -21.86
N SER A 291 17.03 -28.26 -22.72
CA SER A 291 17.70 -26.95 -22.71
C SER A 291 17.86 -26.45 -24.14
N THR A 292 17.46 -25.21 -24.41
CA THR A 292 17.58 -24.56 -25.73
C THR A 292 17.80 -23.06 -25.58
N ALA A 293 18.21 -22.37 -26.64
CA ALA A 293 18.19 -20.91 -26.73
C ALA A 293 16.96 -20.38 -27.51
N ASP A 294 16.13 -21.27 -28.05
CA ASP A 294 15.00 -20.90 -28.91
C ASP A 294 13.83 -20.31 -28.10
N SER A 295 13.12 -19.37 -28.73
CA SER A 295 11.87 -18.82 -28.20
C SER A 295 10.65 -19.70 -28.50
N SER A 296 10.74 -20.60 -29.49
CA SER A 296 9.72 -21.61 -29.79
C SER A 296 10.30 -23.00 -29.49
N ILE A 297 9.69 -23.71 -28.55
CA ILE A 297 10.29 -24.90 -27.95
C ILE A 297 9.35 -26.09 -28.18
N ASN A 298 9.84 -27.09 -28.91
CA ASN A 298 9.13 -28.33 -29.11
C ASN A 298 9.21 -29.21 -27.84
N ILE A 299 8.03 -29.52 -27.29
CA ILE A 299 7.82 -30.36 -26.11
C ILE A 299 6.99 -31.61 -26.42
N GLU A 300 6.77 -31.94 -27.69
CA GLU A 300 5.95 -33.08 -28.13
C GLU A 300 6.43 -34.41 -27.54
N LYS A 301 7.76 -34.57 -27.43
CA LYS A 301 8.39 -35.77 -26.87
C LYS A 301 8.36 -35.84 -25.34
N LEU A 302 7.92 -34.78 -24.66
CA LEU A 302 7.79 -34.78 -23.20
C LEU A 302 6.49 -35.50 -22.79
N PRO A 303 6.54 -36.38 -21.77
CA PRO A 303 5.33 -36.97 -21.19
C PRO A 303 4.28 -35.94 -20.74
N LYS A 304 3.02 -36.37 -20.65
CA LYS A 304 1.94 -35.55 -20.10
C LYS A 304 2.18 -35.35 -18.60
N ALA A 305 2.61 -34.16 -18.23
CA ALA A 305 2.96 -33.81 -16.85
C ALA A 305 3.03 -32.29 -16.68
N VAL A 306 3.32 -31.87 -15.45
CA VAL A 306 3.71 -30.51 -15.12
C VAL A 306 5.22 -30.36 -15.27
N TYR A 307 5.67 -29.24 -15.83
CA TYR A 307 7.10 -28.90 -15.94
C TYR A 307 7.38 -27.51 -15.41
N LEU A 308 8.62 -27.30 -14.94
CA LEU A 308 9.15 -25.99 -14.58
C LEU A 308 10.03 -25.48 -15.70
N VAL A 309 9.78 -24.27 -16.19
CA VAL A 309 10.55 -23.60 -17.25
C VAL A 309 11.30 -22.43 -16.64
N LYS A 310 12.63 -22.41 -16.79
CA LYS A 310 13.51 -21.30 -16.41
C LYS A 310 14.00 -20.59 -17.67
N VAL A 311 13.88 -19.27 -17.74
CA VAL A 311 14.28 -18.44 -18.88
C VAL A 311 15.37 -17.46 -18.45
N PHE A 312 16.40 -17.33 -19.27
CA PHE A 312 17.59 -16.52 -18.97
C PHE A 312 17.84 -15.47 -20.07
N SER A 313 18.39 -14.33 -19.67
CA SER A 313 19.00 -13.33 -20.55
C SER A 313 20.46 -13.13 -20.16
N GLY A 314 21.38 -13.49 -21.04
CA GLY A 314 22.78 -13.69 -20.69
C GLY A 314 22.93 -14.77 -19.61
N ASN A 315 23.48 -14.37 -18.45
CA ASN A 315 23.63 -15.22 -17.26
C ASN A 315 22.56 -14.95 -16.18
N GLU A 316 21.65 -13.99 -16.39
CA GLU A 316 20.59 -13.65 -15.44
C GLU A 316 19.37 -14.57 -15.65
N LEU A 317 18.85 -15.14 -14.56
CA LEU A 317 17.55 -15.82 -14.57
C LEU A 317 16.45 -14.75 -14.53
N ILE A 318 15.69 -14.62 -15.63
CA ILE A 318 14.70 -13.56 -15.78
C ILE A 318 13.26 -14.02 -15.53
N GLU A 319 12.97 -15.31 -15.70
CA GLU A 319 11.62 -15.85 -15.47
C GLU A 319 11.70 -17.31 -15.01
N THR A 320 10.79 -17.70 -14.12
CA THR A 320 10.50 -19.10 -13.81
C THR A 320 9.00 -19.32 -13.85
N THR A 321 8.53 -20.23 -14.69
CA THR A 321 7.09 -20.48 -14.87
C THR A 321 6.78 -21.97 -14.92
N LYS A 322 5.56 -22.32 -14.53
CA LYS A 322 5.02 -23.68 -14.59
C LYS A 322 4.19 -23.85 -15.86
N ILE A 323 4.41 -24.94 -16.59
CA ILE A 323 3.60 -25.32 -17.75
C ILE A 323 2.94 -26.68 -17.55
N ILE A 324 1.76 -26.86 -18.16
CA ILE A 324 1.04 -28.13 -18.17
C ILE A 324 1.11 -28.72 -19.59
N LYS A 325 1.75 -29.88 -19.75
CA LYS A 325 1.79 -30.66 -21.00
C LYS A 325 0.59 -31.61 -21.05
N ARG A 326 -0.24 -31.46 -22.09
CA ARG A 326 -1.41 -32.32 -22.36
C ARG A 326 -1.10 -33.50 -23.27
#